data_AF-A0A5C7XA68-F1
#
_entry.id   AF-A0A5C7XA68-F1
#
_cell.length_a   1.000
_cell.length_b   1.000
_cell.length_c   1.000
_cell.angle_alpha   90.00
_cell.angle_beta   90.00
_cell.angle_gamma   90.00
#
_symmetry.space_group_name_H-M   'P 1'
#
loop_
_entity.id
_entity.type
_entity.pdbx_description
1 polymer ?
#
loop_
_entity_poly.entity_id
_entity_poly.type
_entity_poly.pdbx_seq_one_letter_code
_entity_poly.pdbx_strand_id
1 'polypeptide(L)'
;MNKQTLNRMMIVIALCAAGFFSLANAGMDEAQRQLIQRVTQAKQVQQQAQAAKGAERQKLLDNHMKLMHENMDTCRSMKPKAGMTEKERDDWFAEHQNIMNQMMDQMMTDYHMVTELNGSSAESGTHKH
;
A
#
# COMPACT_ATOMS: atom_id res chain seq x y z
N MET A 1 35.17 8.52 -22.24
CA MET A 1 34.20 7.57 -21.65
C MET A 1 32.95 7.56 -22.50
N ASN A 2 32.53 6.40 -23.03
CA ASN A 2 31.56 6.33 -24.13
C ASN A 2 30.12 6.32 -23.59
N LYS A 3 29.20 7.09 -24.19
CA LYS A 3 27.81 7.25 -23.68
C LYS A 3 27.04 5.93 -23.53
N GLN A 4 27.45 4.90 -24.27
CA GLN A 4 26.88 3.55 -24.20
C GLN A 4 27.21 2.78 -22.91
N THR A 5 28.33 3.06 -22.24
CA THR A 5 28.67 2.39 -20.96
C THR A 5 27.93 3.01 -19.77
N LEU A 6 27.56 4.29 -19.85
CA LEU A 6 26.75 4.99 -18.84
C LEU A 6 25.30 4.48 -18.83
N ASN A 7 24.68 4.30 -20.00
CA ASN A 7 23.30 3.78 -20.07
C ASN A 7 23.20 2.31 -19.61
N ARG A 8 24.23 1.50 -19.82
CA ARG A 8 24.26 0.10 -19.36
C ARG A 8 24.40 -0.02 -17.85
N MET A 9 25.11 0.91 -17.19
CA MET A 9 25.19 0.93 -15.72
C MET A 9 23.87 1.40 -15.07
N MET A 10 23.12 2.30 -15.71
CA MET A 10 21.82 2.78 -15.18
C MET A 10 20.73 1.69 -15.16
N ILE A 11 20.76 0.73 -16.08
CA ILE A 11 19.77 -0.36 -16.12
C ILE A 11 20.04 -1.41 -15.02
N VAL A 12 21.29 -1.58 -14.59
CA VAL A 12 21.66 -2.60 -13.58
C VAL A 12 21.33 -2.13 -12.15
N ILE A 13 21.21 -0.83 -11.91
CA ILE A 13 20.91 -0.28 -10.56
C ILE A 13 19.41 -0.43 -10.20
N ALA A 14 18.52 -0.55 -11.19
CA ALA A 14 17.07 -0.65 -10.95
C ALA A 14 16.61 -2.02 -10.41
N LEU A 15 17.46 -3.04 -10.42
CA LEU A 15 17.11 -4.41 -9.99
C LEU A 15 17.58 -4.77 -8.57
N CYS A 16 18.26 -3.86 -7.86
CA CYS A 16 18.75 -4.10 -6.49
C CYS A 16 17.81 -3.60 -5.38
N ALA A 17 16.64 -3.05 -5.72
CA ALA A 17 15.60 -2.67 -4.75
C ALA A 17 14.64 -3.84 -4.42
N ALA A 18 14.99 -5.08 -4.77
CA ALA A 18 14.35 -6.25 -4.18
C ALA A 18 14.81 -6.34 -2.73
N GLY A 19 13.98 -5.77 -1.84
CA GLY A 19 14.23 -5.61 -0.42
C GLY A 19 14.82 -6.86 0.24
N PHE A 20 15.97 -6.67 0.86
CA PHE A 20 16.39 -7.49 1.98
C PHE A 20 15.37 -7.31 3.11
N PHE A 21 14.40 -8.20 3.19
CA PHE A 21 13.69 -8.53 4.44
C PHE A 21 13.71 -10.04 4.63
N SER A 22 14.90 -10.62 4.66
CA SER A 22 15.11 -11.92 5.31
C SER A 22 15.39 -11.67 6.79
N LEU A 23 14.45 -11.02 7.47
CA LEU A 23 14.31 -11.27 8.89
C LEU A 23 13.46 -12.53 8.97
N ALA A 24 14.10 -13.65 9.35
CA ALA A 24 13.38 -14.75 9.95
C ALA A 24 12.76 -14.23 11.26
N ASN A 25 11.65 -13.50 11.13
CA ASN A 25 10.84 -13.03 12.24
C ASN A 25 10.10 -14.25 12.76
N ALA A 26 10.67 -14.92 13.76
CA ALA A 26 10.03 -16.02 14.46
C ALA A 26 8.64 -15.64 15.03
N GLY A 27 8.34 -14.34 15.16
CA GLY A 27 7.03 -13.81 15.56
C GLY A 27 6.02 -13.53 14.43
N MET A 28 6.44 -13.45 13.16
CA MET A 28 5.52 -13.17 12.05
C MET A 28 4.89 -14.47 11.54
N ASP A 29 3.59 -14.61 11.71
CA ASP A 29 2.90 -15.77 11.19
C ASP A 29 2.57 -15.65 9.69
N GLU A 30 2.26 -16.79 9.08
CA GLU A 30 1.95 -16.88 7.64
C GLU A 30 0.72 -16.03 7.25
N ALA A 31 -0.23 -15.83 8.16
CA ALA A 31 -1.40 -15.00 7.88
C ALA A 31 -1.01 -13.51 7.81
N GLN A 32 -0.13 -13.04 8.70
CA GLN A 32 0.41 -11.68 8.63
C GLN A 32 1.23 -11.49 7.34
N ARG A 33 2.03 -12.48 6.96
CA ARG A 33 2.80 -12.44 5.72
C ARG A 33 1.92 -12.33 4.48
N GLN A 34 0.85 -13.12 4.40
CA GLN A 34 -0.10 -13.04 3.29
C GLN A 34 -0.83 -11.70 3.26
N LEU A 35 -1.21 -11.18 4.42
CA LEU A 35 -1.84 -9.86 4.51
C LEU A 35 -0.88 -8.75 4.05
N ILE A 36 0.40 -8.79 4.45
CA ILE A 36 1.42 -7.83 4.00
C ILE A 36 1.55 -7.83 2.47
N GLN A 37 1.52 -9.00 1.83
CA GLN A 37 1.54 -9.09 0.37
C GLN A 37 0.33 -8.41 -0.27
N ARG A 38 -0.88 -8.64 0.28
CA ARG A 38 -2.10 -8.01 -0.22
C ARG A 38 -2.15 -6.50 0.02
N VAL A 39 -1.65 -6.04 1.17
CA VAL A 39 -1.51 -4.60 1.49
C VAL A 39 -0.51 -3.94 0.54
N THR A 40 0.58 -4.64 0.20
CA THR A 40 1.56 -4.16 -0.79
C THR A 40 0.93 -4.08 -2.19
N GLN A 41 0.13 -5.08 -2.57
CA GLN A 41 -0.62 -5.07 -3.83
C GLN A 41 -1.62 -3.91 -3.89
N ALA A 42 -2.38 -3.68 -2.81
CA ALA A 42 -3.29 -2.54 -2.72
C ALA A 42 -2.54 -1.22 -2.93
N LYS A 43 -1.39 -1.05 -2.27
CA LYS A 43 -0.54 0.15 -2.43
C LYS A 43 -0.06 0.35 -3.86
N GLN A 44 0.25 -0.71 -4.60
CA GLN A 44 0.61 -0.61 -6.02
C GLN A 44 -0.57 -0.12 -6.87
N VAL A 45 -1.79 -0.60 -6.62
CA VAL A 45 -2.99 -0.11 -7.32
C VAL A 45 -3.24 1.37 -6.99
N GLN A 46 -3.03 1.78 -5.74
CA GLN A 46 -3.12 3.18 -5.34
C GLN A 46 -2.12 4.07 -6.08
N GLN A 47 -0.87 3.63 -6.20
CA GLN A 47 0.16 4.36 -6.95
C GLN A 47 -0.19 4.48 -8.44
N GLN A 48 -0.77 3.44 -9.03
CA GLN A 48 -1.30 3.50 -10.40
C GLN A 48 -2.44 4.52 -10.51
N ALA A 49 -3.35 4.55 -9.53
CA ALA A 49 -4.45 5.52 -9.49
C ALA A 49 -3.94 6.96 -9.40
N GLN A 50 -2.90 7.22 -8.59
CA GLN A 50 -2.25 8.54 -8.51
C GLN A 50 -1.70 9.01 -9.86
N ALA A 51 -1.04 8.11 -10.59
CA ALA A 51 -0.43 8.40 -11.87
C ALA A 51 -1.45 8.51 -13.03
N ALA A 52 -2.59 7.82 -12.90
CA ALA A 52 -3.66 7.82 -13.89
C ALA A 52 -4.52 9.09 -13.84
N LYS A 53 -5.38 9.26 -14.85
CA LYS A 53 -6.34 10.38 -14.95
C LYS A 53 -7.72 9.90 -15.39
N GLY A 54 -8.74 10.71 -15.12
CA GLY A 54 -10.11 10.50 -15.60
C GLY A 54 -10.69 9.14 -15.19
N ALA A 55 -11.38 8.48 -16.12
CA ALA A 55 -12.08 7.22 -15.87
C ALA A 55 -11.16 6.06 -15.44
N GLU A 56 -9.92 6.03 -15.91
CA GLU A 56 -8.93 5.01 -15.51
C GLU A 56 -8.53 5.18 -14.04
N ARG A 57 -8.28 6.43 -13.60
CA ARG A 57 -8.03 6.74 -12.18
C ARG A 57 -9.21 6.29 -11.32
N GLN A 58 -10.44 6.58 -11.72
CA GLN A 58 -11.62 6.15 -10.97
C GLN A 58 -11.70 4.62 -10.84
N LYS A 59 -11.51 3.89 -11.94
CA LYS A 59 -11.54 2.41 -11.92
C LYS A 59 -10.45 1.82 -11.00
N LEU A 60 -9.25 2.41 -11.01
CA LEU A 60 -8.16 1.98 -10.14
C LEU A 60 -8.45 2.29 -8.66
N LEU A 61 -9.05 3.45 -8.37
CA LEU A 61 -9.52 3.78 -7.02
C LEU A 61 -10.60 2.81 -6.54
N ASP A 62 -11.60 2.50 -7.36
CA ASP A 62 -12.65 1.54 -6.98
C ASP A 62 -12.06 0.16 -6.66
N ASN A 63 -11.08 -0.29 -7.47
CA ASN A 63 -10.36 -1.53 -7.21
C ASN A 63 -9.53 -1.46 -5.94
N HIS A 64 -8.82 -0.36 -5.70
CA HIS A 64 -8.04 -0.14 -4.50
C HIS A 64 -8.92 -0.18 -3.24
N MET A 65 -10.07 0.51 -3.26
CA MET A 65 -11.01 0.53 -2.14
C MET A 65 -11.55 -0.86 -1.81
N LYS A 66 -11.83 -1.69 -2.83
CA LYS A 66 -12.21 -3.09 -2.63
C LYS A 66 -11.10 -3.88 -1.93
N LEU A 67 -9.86 -3.78 -2.41
CA LEU A 67 -8.71 -4.45 -1.79
C LEU A 67 -8.49 -3.97 -0.34
N MET A 68 -8.63 -2.67 -0.10
CA MET A 68 -8.51 -2.07 1.23
C MET A 68 -9.58 -2.61 2.19
N HIS A 69 -10.83 -2.74 1.74
CA HIS A 69 -11.90 -3.32 2.54
C HIS A 69 -11.61 -4.79 2.91
N GLU A 70 -11.25 -5.61 1.93
CA GLU A 70 -10.90 -7.02 2.14
C GLU A 70 -9.70 -7.20 3.07
N ASN A 71 -8.68 -6.34 2.93
CA ASN A 71 -7.48 -6.37 3.77
C ASN A 71 -7.80 -5.93 5.21
N MET A 72 -8.61 -4.89 5.40
CA MET A 72 -9.03 -4.43 6.73
C MET A 72 -9.87 -5.48 7.46
N ASP A 73 -10.80 -6.12 6.75
CA ASP A 73 -11.62 -7.20 7.33
C ASP A 73 -10.76 -8.40 7.72
N THR A 74 -9.82 -8.78 6.84
CA THR A 74 -8.85 -9.84 7.13
C THR A 74 -8.04 -9.47 8.37
N CYS A 75 -7.43 -8.29 8.40
CA CYS A 75 -6.62 -7.81 9.53
C CYS A 75 -7.41 -7.84 10.83
N ARG A 76 -8.61 -7.25 10.86
CA ARG A 76 -9.48 -7.22 12.06
C ARG A 76 -9.83 -8.61 12.58
N SER A 77 -9.99 -9.59 11.71
CA SER A 77 -10.34 -10.96 12.09
C SER A 77 -9.17 -11.75 12.67
N MET A 78 -7.94 -11.32 12.43
CA MET A 78 -6.73 -12.03 12.86
C MET A 78 -6.52 -11.91 14.38
N LYS A 79 -6.00 -12.99 14.96
CA LYS A 79 -5.69 -13.09 16.39
C LYS A 79 -4.33 -13.79 16.55
N PRO A 80 -3.58 -13.48 17.62
CA PRO A 80 -2.35 -14.22 17.90
C PRO A 80 -2.68 -15.69 18.15
N LYS A 81 -1.77 -16.59 17.77
CA LYS A 81 -1.97 -18.03 17.95
C LYS A 81 -1.96 -18.39 19.43
N ALA A 82 -2.77 -19.39 19.80
CA ALA A 82 -2.74 -19.95 21.14
C ALA A 82 -1.36 -20.58 21.42
N GLY A 83 -0.87 -20.43 22.66
CA GLY A 83 0.38 -21.04 23.10
C GLY A 83 1.66 -20.30 22.69
N MET A 84 1.55 -19.11 22.05
CA MET A 84 2.70 -18.22 21.86
C MET A 84 3.29 -17.79 23.22
N THR A 85 4.61 -17.65 23.27
CA THR A 85 5.29 -16.97 24.38
C THR A 85 4.87 -15.49 24.44
N GLU A 86 5.13 -14.84 25.57
CA GLU A 86 4.87 -13.40 25.72
C GLU A 86 5.61 -12.58 24.66
N LYS A 87 6.89 -12.89 24.42
CA LYS A 87 7.70 -12.22 23.40
C LYS A 87 7.11 -12.38 21.99
N GLU A 88 6.73 -13.59 21.60
CA GLU A 88 6.15 -13.86 20.27
C GLU A 88 4.80 -13.16 20.10
N ARG A 89 4.01 -13.07 21.18
CA ARG A 89 2.74 -12.36 21.18
C ARG A 89 2.94 -10.85 21.03
N ASP A 90 3.94 -10.28 21.70
CA ASP A 90 4.28 -8.86 21.58
C ASP A 90 4.78 -8.54 20.17
N ASP A 91 5.67 -9.38 19.62
CA ASP A 91 6.15 -9.27 18.25
C ASP A 91 4.99 -9.36 17.23
N TRP A 92 4.02 -10.26 17.47
CA TRP A 92 2.82 -10.39 16.65
C TRP A 92 1.98 -9.12 16.67
N PHE A 93 1.74 -8.51 17.85
CA PHE A 93 0.98 -7.27 17.96
C PHE A 93 1.71 -6.09 17.31
N ALA A 94 3.03 -6.02 17.45
CA ALA A 94 3.84 -5.00 16.79
C ALA A 94 3.68 -5.07 15.26
N GLU A 95 3.75 -6.27 14.68
CA GLU A 95 3.54 -6.44 13.24
C GLU A 95 2.10 -6.17 12.82
N HIS A 96 1.11 -6.60 13.61
CA HIS A 96 -0.28 -6.31 13.36
C HIS A 96 -0.55 -4.79 13.32
N GLN A 97 0.03 -4.04 14.25
CA GLN A 97 -0.07 -2.59 14.28
C GLN A 97 0.65 -1.94 13.09
N ASN A 98 1.80 -2.47 12.68
CA ASN A 98 2.51 -2.01 11.49
C ASN A 98 1.66 -2.16 10.21
N ILE A 99 1.02 -3.31 10.04
CA ILE A 99 0.11 -3.56 8.91
C ILE A 99 -1.06 -2.58 8.93
N MET A 100 -1.67 -2.35 10.10
CA MET A 100 -2.74 -1.36 10.26
C MET A 100 -2.27 0.06 9.89
N ASN A 101 -1.09 0.47 10.34
CA ASN A 101 -0.53 1.79 10.02
C ASN A 101 -0.35 1.96 8.50
N GLN A 102 0.20 0.95 7.80
CA GLN A 102 0.38 1.00 6.35
C GLN A 102 -0.94 1.10 5.58
N MET A 103 -2.00 0.48 6.09
CA MET A 103 -3.33 0.60 5.50
C MET A 103 -3.95 1.99 5.78
N MET A 104 -3.73 2.56 6.96
CA MET A 104 -4.18 3.92 7.28
C MET A 104 -3.47 4.98 6.42
N ASP A 105 -2.16 4.82 6.16
CA ASP A 105 -1.42 5.71 5.26
C ASP A 105 -2.01 5.71 3.84
N GLN A 106 -2.39 4.52 3.35
CA GLN A 106 -3.09 4.38 2.07
C GLN A 106 -4.44 5.11 2.12
N MET A 107 -5.25 4.89 3.15
CA MET A 107 -6.54 5.55 3.28
C MET A 107 -6.45 7.08 3.29
N MET A 108 -5.45 7.65 3.98
CA MET A 108 -5.22 9.11 3.97
C MET A 108 -4.89 9.61 2.57
N THR A 109 -4.10 8.86 1.83
CA THR A 109 -3.75 9.17 0.45
C THR A 109 -4.97 9.12 -0.47
N ASP A 110 -5.87 8.15 -0.28
CA ASP A 110 -7.14 8.09 -1.02
C ASP A 110 -8.04 9.27 -0.70
N TYR A 111 -8.13 9.66 0.57
CA TYR A 111 -8.91 10.82 0.99
C TYR A 111 -8.48 12.08 0.24
N HIS A 112 -7.17 12.32 0.11
CA HIS A 112 -6.66 13.43 -0.69
C HIS A 112 -7.06 13.31 -2.17
N MET A 113 -6.86 12.14 -2.78
CA MET A 113 -7.19 11.93 -4.19
C MET A 113 -8.67 12.08 -4.52
N VAL A 114 -9.56 11.61 -3.64
CA VAL A 114 -11.02 11.73 -3.81
C VAL A 114 -11.46 13.17 -3.59
N THR A 115 -10.86 13.86 -2.62
CA THR A 115 -11.13 15.29 -2.40
C THR A 115 -10.71 16.13 -3.60
N GLU A 116 -9.58 15.83 -4.25
CA GLU A 116 -9.17 16.48 -5.50
C GLU A 116 -10.18 16.26 -6.63
N LEU A 117 -10.66 15.03 -6.81
CA LEU A 117 -11.65 14.69 -7.84
C LEU A 117 -12.98 15.42 -7.61
N ASN A 118 -13.42 15.52 -6.36
CA ASN A 118 -14.66 16.20 -5.98
C ASN A 118 -14.53 17.73 -5.99
N GLY A 119 -13.39 18.27 -5.56
CA GLY A 119 -13.10 19.70 -5.58
C GLY A 119 -12.93 20.26 -6.99
N SER A 120 -12.42 19.46 -7.93
CA SER A 120 -12.30 19.83 -9.35
C SER A 120 -13.66 19.96 -10.06
N SER A 121 -14.76 19.45 -9.49
CA SER A 121 -16.12 19.66 -10.02
C SER A 121 -16.78 20.97 -9.55
N ALA A 122 -16.22 21.66 -8.56
CA ALA A 122 -16.85 22.86 -7.98
C ALA A 122 -16.46 24.18 -8.67
N GLU A 123 -15.36 24.24 -9.43
CA GLU A 123 -14.86 25.48 -10.07
C GLU A 123 -15.33 25.71 -11.52
N SER A 124 -16.25 24.89 -12.05
CA SER A 124 -16.84 25.06 -13.38
C SER A 124 -18.28 25.64 -13.34
N GLY A 125 -18.66 26.32 -12.27
CA GLY A 125 -19.97 26.92 -12.10
C GLY A 125 -19.91 28.35 -11.57
N THR A 126 -19.97 29.32 -12.49
CA THR A 126 -20.49 30.69 -12.29
C THR A 126 -19.86 31.58 -11.21
N HIS A 127 -19.12 32.62 -11.65
CA HIS A 127 -19.30 33.97 -11.10
C HIS A 127 -19.14 35.00 -12.24
N LYS A 128 -20.25 35.28 -12.93
CA LYS A 128 -20.53 36.60 -13.48
C LYS A 128 -21.40 37.30 -12.45
N HIS A 129 -20.94 38.43 -11.92
CA HIS A 129 -21.79 39.49 -11.41
C HIS A 129 -21.11 40.83 -11.67
#